data_AF-A0A2N1M4C6-F1
#
_entry.id   AF-A0A2N1M4C6-F1
#
_cell.length_a   1.000
_cell.length_b   1.000
_cell.length_c   1.000
_cell.angle_alpha   90.00
_cell.angle_beta   90.00
_cell.angle_gamma   90.00
#
_symmetry.space_group_name_H-M   'P 1'
#
loop_
_entity.id
_entity.type
_entity.pdbx_description
1 polymer ?
#
loop_
_entity_poly.entity_id
_entity_poly.type
_entity_poly.pdbx_seq_one_letter_code
_entity_poly.pdbx_strand_id
1 'polypeptide(L)'
;MLKDETLANWLDIEKNVSQNTLPTIKKALGDRFQYTNIELKKVLQNLHQHQKDAYTVSLDHLKSKANKQRTGINSRRKDKKKRYQRGLQYMVDNEDQLLIDLQPPME
;
A
#
# COMPACT_ATOMS: atom_id res chain seq x y z
N MET A 1 32.21 1.37 12.29
CA MET A 1 31.09 1.62 13.22
C MET A 1 30.00 2.34 12.44
N LEU A 2 29.01 1.59 11.93
CA LEU A 2 27.79 2.19 11.38
C LEU A 2 26.96 2.64 12.58
N LYS A 3 26.63 3.93 12.62
CA LYS A 3 25.83 4.53 13.69
C LYS A 3 24.51 3.76 13.78
N ASP A 4 24.09 3.44 15.00
CA ASP A 4 22.73 3.03 15.31
C ASP A 4 21.78 4.15 14.85
N GLU A 5 21.34 4.10 13.59
CA GLU A 5 20.23 4.89 13.09
C GLU A 5 18.93 4.27 13.62
N THR A 6 18.72 4.37 14.93
CA THR A 6 17.36 4.27 15.47
C THR A 6 16.54 5.35 14.77
N LEU A 7 15.51 4.94 14.01
CA LEU A 7 14.55 5.88 13.44
C LEU A 7 14.08 6.84 14.54
N ALA A 8 14.46 8.13 14.40
CA ALA A 8 14.10 9.19 15.33
C ALA A 8 12.59 9.21 15.55
N ASN A 9 12.15 9.61 16.75
CA ASN A 9 10.72 9.65 17.04
C ASN A 9 10.02 10.65 16.12
N TRP A 10 8.75 10.42 15.78
CA TRP A 10 7.99 11.32 14.90
C TRP A 10 8.07 12.78 15.38
N LEU A 11 7.97 13.00 16.70
CA LEU A 11 8.05 14.31 17.32
C LEU A 11 9.39 15.03 17.06
N ASP A 12 10.48 14.27 16.91
CA ASP A 12 11.81 14.82 16.68
C ASP A 12 11.97 15.33 15.24
N ILE A 13 11.28 14.68 14.29
CA ILE A 13 11.35 15.02 12.86
C ILE A 13 10.20 15.91 12.39
N GLU A 14 9.11 16.01 13.16
CA GLU A 14 7.87 16.68 12.79
C GLU A 14 8.09 18.15 12.39
N LYS A 15 8.97 18.85 13.11
CA LYS A 15 9.32 20.24 12.81
C LYS A 15 9.96 20.37 11.43
N ASN A 16 10.94 19.52 11.13
CA ASN A 16 11.61 19.47 9.84
C ASN A 16 10.66 19.05 8.71
N VAL A 17 9.78 18.07 8.98
CA VAL A 17 8.75 17.64 8.03
C VAL A 17 7.83 18.80 7.67
N SER A 18 7.35 19.53 8.68
CA SER A 18 6.42 20.63 8.48
C SER A 18 7.05 21.81 7.74
N GLN A 19 8.30 22.15 8.08
CA GLN A 19 8.98 23.33 7.54
C GLN A 19 9.60 23.09 6.15
N ASN A 20 10.11 21.89 5.88
CA ASN A 20 10.90 21.62 4.67
C ASN A 20 10.25 20.58 3.74
N THR A 21 9.74 19.49 4.31
CA THR A 21 9.25 18.35 3.52
C THR A 21 7.87 18.62 2.91
N LEU A 22 6.91 19.12 3.70
CA LEU A 22 5.56 19.42 3.20
C LEU A 22 5.57 20.44 2.05
N PRO A 23 6.27 21.60 2.15
CA PRO A 23 6.28 22.58 1.05
C PRO A 23 6.94 22.02 -0.21
N THR A 24 8.00 21.23 -0.06
CA THR A 24 8.69 20.59 -1.19
C THR A 24 7.79 19.60 -1.92
N ILE A 25 7.08 18.75 -1.18
CA ILE A 25 6.12 17.79 -1.78
C ILE A 25 4.98 18.55 -2.46
N LYS A 26 4.43 19.59 -1.82
CA LYS A 26 3.37 20.41 -2.44
C LYS A 26 3.82 21.06 -3.75
N LYS A 27 5.04 21.60 -3.78
CA LYS A 27 5.63 22.15 -5.01
C LYS A 27 5.78 21.09 -6.09
N ALA A 28 6.18 19.87 -5.72
CA ALA A 28 6.37 18.77 -6.67
C ALA A 28 5.04 18.20 -7.22
N LEU A 29 3.98 18.18 -6.40
CA LEU A 29 2.65 17.75 -6.82
C LEU A 29 1.98 18.76 -7.76
N GLY A 30 2.34 20.05 -7.63
CA GLY A 30 1.74 21.14 -8.39
C GLY A 30 0.22 21.18 -8.20
N ASP A 31 -0.49 21.65 -9.23
CA ASP A 31 -1.95 21.78 -9.16
C ASP A 31 -2.72 20.48 -9.42
N ARG A 32 -2.00 19.39 -9.78
CA ARG A 32 -2.60 18.10 -10.14
C ARG A 32 -3.25 17.40 -8.95
N PHE A 33 -2.76 17.64 -7.74
CA PHE A 33 -3.25 17.00 -6.53
C PHE A 33 -3.38 18.04 -5.40
N GLN A 34 -4.61 18.28 -4.96
CA GLN A 34 -4.90 19.21 -3.88
C GLN A 34 -4.92 18.45 -2.55
N TYR A 35 -3.79 18.47 -1.84
CA TYR A 35 -3.69 17.92 -0.48
C TYR A 35 -3.64 19.03 0.56
N THR A 36 -4.47 18.89 1.59
CA THR A 36 -4.35 19.73 2.79
C THR A 36 -3.05 19.41 3.53
N ASN A 37 -2.53 20.37 4.29
CA ASN A 37 -1.35 20.12 5.14
C ASN A 37 -1.59 18.98 6.13
N ILE A 38 -2.83 18.84 6.62
CA ILE A 38 -3.22 17.82 7.59
C ILE A 38 -3.15 16.42 6.95
N GLU A 39 -3.71 16.25 5.76
CA GLU A 39 -3.66 14.97 5.04
C GLU A 39 -2.23 14.57 4.72
N LEU A 40 -1.45 15.51 4.18
CA LEU A 40 -0.08 15.22 3.80
C LEU A 40 0.78 14.87 5.02
N LYS A 41 0.57 15.56 6.15
CA LYS A 41 1.21 15.22 7.42
C LYS A 41 0.83 13.83 7.91
N LYS A 42 -0.46 13.44 7.85
CA LYS A 42 -0.93 12.09 8.21
C LYS A 42 -0.29 11.01 7.33
N VAL A 43 -0.19 11.25 6.02
CA VAL A 43 0.46 10.32 5.08
C VAL A 43 1.93 10.12 5.46
N LEU A 44 2.65 11.20 5.74
CA LEU A 44 4.06 11.12 6.14
C LEU A 44 4.24 10.44 7.51
N GLN A 45 3.34 10.68 8.46
CA GLN A 45 3.36 10.00 9.76
C GLN A 45 3.15 8.49 9.61
N ASN A 46 2.17 8.09 8.79
CA ASN A 46 1.92 6.67 8.51
C ASN A 46 3.11 6.02 7.79
N LEU A 47 3.72 6.73 6.84
CA LEU A 47 4.92 6.25 6.14
C LEU A 47 6.08 6.02 7.13
N HIS A 48 6.33 6.98 8.01
CA HIS A 48 7.36 6.87 9.04
C HIS A 48 7.11 5.68 9.99
N GLN A 49 5.87 5.53 10.48
CA GLN A 49 5.50 4.39 11.32
C GLN A 49 5.70 3.06 10.60
N HIS A 50 5.27 2.96 9.34
CA HIS A 50 5.44 1.75 8.55
C HIS A 50 6.92 1.40 8.34
N GLN A 51 7.79 2.39 8.11
CA GLN A 51 9.24 2.17 8.01
C GLN A 51 9.82 1.64 9.32
N LYS A 52 9.40 2.20 10.46
CA LYS A 52 9.82 1.76 11.79
C LYS A 52 9.35 0.33 12.10
N ASP A 53 8.11 -0.01 11.76
CA ASP A 53 7.59 -1.36 11.92
C ASP A 53 8.35 -2.36 11.05
N ALA A 54 8.62 -2.00 9.78
CA ALA A 54 9.40 -2.83 8.87
C ALA A 54 10.83 -3.05 9.37
N TYR A 55 11.48 -2.02 9.92
CA TYR A 55 12.79 -2.13 10.57
C TYR A 55 12.74 -3.02 11.81
N THR A 56 11.73 -2.86 12.66
CA THR A 56 11.57 -3.70 13.85
C THR A 56 11.37 -5.17 13.48
N VAL A 57 10.62 -5.45 12.41
CA VAL A 57 10.43 -6.80 11.87
C VAL A 57 11.71 -7.35 11.25
N SER A 58 12.59 -6.52 10.68
CA SER A 58 13.84 -6.98 10.07
C SER A 58 14.91 -7.33 11.09
N LEU A 59 14.91 -6.70 12.26
CA LEU A 59 15.85 -7.00 13.36
C LEU A 59 15.64 -8.40 13.96
N ASP A 60 14.41 -8.90 13.97
CA ASP A 60 14.09 -10.24 14.47
C ASP A 60 13.99 -11.22 13.31
N HIS A 61 14.94 -12.16 13.23
CA HIS A 61 15.00 -13.15 12.15
C HIS A 61 13.73 -14.00 12.03
N LEU A 62 13.09 -14.37 13.15
CA LEU A 62 11.85 -15.16 13.13
C LEU A 62 10.69 -14.33 12.59
N LYS A 63 10.54 -13.09 13.06
CA LYS A 63 9.51 -12.16 12.55
C LYS A 63 9.73 -11.84 11.07
N SER A 64 10.96 -11.61 10.65
CA SER A 64 11.34 -11.38 9.26
C SER A 64 10.94 -12.56 8.36
N LYS A 65 11.26 -13.79 8.78
CA LYS A 65 10.88 -15.01 8.05
C LYS A 65 9.35 -15.16 7.95
N ALA A 66 8.63 -14.95 9.05
CA ALA A 66 7.16 -15.01 9.07
C ALA A 66 6.52 -13.94 8.17
N ASN A 67 7.06 -12.72 8.18
CA ASN A 67 6.57 -11.63 7.34
C ASN A 67 6.79 -11.90 5.84
N LYS A 68 7.95 -12.45 5.46
CA LYS A 68 8.22 -12.91 4.09
C LYS A 68 7.23 -13.97 3.63
N GLN A 69 6.93 -14.94 4.49
CA GLN A 69 5.96 -15.99 4.19
C GLN A 69 4.55 -15.40 3.98
N ARG A 70 4.09 -14.54 4.88
CA ARG A 70 2.79 -13.84 4.76
C ARG A 70 2.70 -13.04 3.46
N THR A 71 3.74 -12.27 3.14
CA THR A 71 3.81 -11.47 1.91
C THR A 71 3.72 -12.36 0.66
N GLY A 72 4.43 -13.49 0.64
CA GLY A 72 4.36 -14.45 -0.46
C GLY A 72 2.96 -15.05 -0.64
N ILE A 73 2.30 -15.44 0.44
CA ILE A 73 0.91 -15.95 0.41
C ILE A 73 -0.05 -14.90 -0.13
N ASN A 74 0.06 -13.66 0.35
CA ASN A 74 -0.81 -12.56 -0.08
C ASN A 74 -0.61 -12.23 -1.57
N SER A 75 0.63 -12.25 -2.06
CA SER A 75 0.91 -12.08 -3.50
C SER A 75 0.21 -13.15 -4.33
N ARG A 76 0.39 -14.44 -3.97
CA ARG A 76 -0.26 -15.55 -4.69
C ARG A 76 -1.78 -15.43 -4.68
N ARG A 77 -2.38 -15.03 -3.56
CA ARG A 77 -3.83 -14.79 -3.45
C ARG A 77 -4.28 -13.65 -4.35
N LYS A 78 -3.53 -12.54 -4.39
CA LYS A 78 -3.79 -11.39 -5.27
C LYS A 78 -3.75 -11.80 -6.74
N ASP A 79 -2.75 -12.56 -7.14
CA ASP A 79 -2.60 -13.02 -8.53
C ASP A 79 -3.73 -13.98 -8.91
N LYS A 80 -4.12 -14.89 -8.00
CA LYS A 80 -5.26 -15.78 -8.21
C LYS A 80 -6.56 -14.99 -8.42
N LYS A 81 -6.83 -13.97 -7.59
CA LYS A 81 -7.99 -13.08 -7.76
C LYS A 81 -7.96 -12.36 -9.12
N LYS A 82 -6.82 -11.80 -9.51
CA LYS A 82 -6.67 -11.13 -10.81
C LYS A 82 -6.93 -12.06 -11.99
N ARG A 83 -6.47 -13.32 -11.92
CA ARG A 83 -6.73 -14.31 -12.98
C ARG A 83 -8.22 -14.60 -13.11
N TYR A 84 -8.93 -14.78 -12.00
CA TYR A 84 -10.38 -14.98 -12.04
C TYR A 84 -11.13 -13.76 -12.59
N GLN A 85 -10.75 -12.55 -12.17
CA GLN A 85 -11.35 -11.32 -12.71
C GLN A 85 -11.18 -11.23 -14.23
N ARG A 86 -10.00 -11.55 -14.75
CA ARG A 86 -9.76 -11.58 -16.20
C ARG A 86 -10.56 -12.66 -16.92
N GLY A 87 -10.64 -13.86 -16.36
CA GLY A 87 -11.41 -14.95 -16.93
C GLY A 87 -12.91 -14.63 -16.98
N LEU A 88 -13.44 -14.07 -15.90
CA LEU A 88 -14.83 -13.64 -15.84
C LEU A 88 -15.11 -12.50 -16.83
N GLN A 89 -14.23 -11.49 -16.88
CA GLN A 89 -14.38 -10.41 -17.85
C GLN A 89 -14.38 -10.94 -19.28
N TYR A 90 -13.50 -11.87 -19.61
CA TYR A 90 -13.49 -12.51 -20.93
C TYR A 90 -14.81 -13.23 -21.23
N MET A 91 -15.36 -13.98 -20.28
CA MET A 91 -16.66 -14.65 -20.45
C MET A 91 -17.79 -13.65 -20.69
N VAL A 92 -17.80 -12.54 -19.96
CA VAL A 92 -18.77 -11.45 -20.17
C VAL A 92 -18.61 -10.82 -21.55
N ASP A 93 -17.37 -10.50 -21.94
CA ASP A 93 -17.05 -9.84 -23.22
C ASP A 93 -17.39 -10.72 -24.44
N ASN A 94 -17.46 -12.04 -24.27
CA ASN A 94 -17.76 -13.00 -25.34
C ASN A 94 -19.15 -13.64 -25.21
N GLU A 95 -20.01 -13.11 -24.34
CA GLU A 95 -21.37 -13.64 -24.12
C GLU A 95 -21.37 -15.15 -23.88
N ASP A 96 -20.45 -15.62 -23.04
CA ASP A 96 -20.27 -17.06 -22.79
C ASP A 96 -21.59 -17.69 -22.32
N GLN A 97 -22.00 -18.77 -23.00
CA GLN A 97 -23.27 -19.44 -22.77
C GLN A 97 -23.45 -19.85 -21.31
N LEU A 98 -22.37 -20.20 -20.60
CA LEU A 98 -22.44 -20.53 -19.17
C LEU A 98 -22.93 -19.35 -18.32
N LEU A 99 -22.64 -18.11 -18.70
CA LEU A 99 -23.16 -16.93 -17.98
C LEU A 99 -24.60 -16.64 -18.34
N ILE A 100 -25.01 -16.92 -19.57
CA ILE A 100 -26.39 -16.79 -20.04
C ILE A 100 -27.29 -17.80 -19.33
N ASP A 101 -26.85 -19.06 -19.23
CA ASP A 101 -27.57 -20.16 -18.58
C ASP A 101 -27.75 -19.94 -17.06
N LEU A 102 -26.93 -19.09 -16.46
CA LEU A 102 -27.01 -18.71 -15.04
C LEU A 102 -27.90 -17.48 -14.80
N GLN A 103 -28.44 -16.85 -15.85
CA GLN A 103 -29.39 -15.76 -15.68
C GLN A 103 -30.70 -16.29 -15.07
N PRO A 104 -31.31 -15.53 -14.15
CA PRO A 104 -32.61 -15.92 -13.62
C PRO A 104 -33.65 -15.96 -14.76
N PRO A 105 -34.66 -16.84 -14.66
CA PRO A 105 -35.75 -16.85 -15.63
C PRO A 105 -36.42 -15.47 -15.64
N MET A 106 -36.60 -14.91 -16.83
CA MET A 106 -37.35 -13.67 -17.02
C MET A 106 -38.83 -13.93 -16.73
N GLU A 107 -39.43 -13.16 -15.81
CA GLU A 107 -40.88 -13.14 -15.56
C GLU A 107 -41.65 -12.43 -16.68
#